data_AF-A0A3N4L532-F1
#
_entry.id   AF-A0A3N4L532-F1
#
_cell.length_a   1.000
_cell.length_b   1.000
_cell.length_c   1.000
_cell.angle_alpha   90.00
_cell.angle_beta   90.00
_cell.angle_gamma   90.00
#
_symmetry.space_group_name_H-M   'P 1'
#
loop_
_entity.id
_entity.type
_entity.pdbx_description
1 polymer ?
#
loop_
_entity_poly.entity_id
_entity_poly.type
_entity_poly.pdbx_seq_one_letter_code
_entity_poly.pdbx_strand_id
1 'polypeptide(L)'
;SGRRAYSTSANRTQKLDPYFITGLVDGEGYFCISICKNSRKRLGWQTNSLFGIGLHKKDRATLELIQAYFNGIGRIHRHGKDYVQYFVCSRKDLALIIAHFDQYPLITQKRADFELFKQTLELINRKEHLTEEGLTKILSIRASVNNGLSDDLKTAFPNIIPVARPQVELPIYINPHWLAGFASRRKLLLDLLF
;
A
#
# COMPACT_ATOMS: atom_id res chain seq x y z
N SER A 1 -18.90 55.31 -7.42
CA SER A 1 -18.99 54.02 -6.71
C SER A 1 -18.35 52.92 -7.56
N GLY A 2 -17.05 52.65 -7.35
CA GLY A 2 -16.33 51.61 -8.11
C GLY A 2 -16.49 50.25 -7.46
N ARG A 3 -17.23 49.33 -8.10
CA ARG A 3 -17.26 47.91 -7.71
C ARG A 3 -15.95 47.25 -8.15
N ARG A 4 -15.10 46.86 -7.19
CA ARG A 4 -13.99 45.93 -7.46
C ARG A 4 -14.56 44.53 -7.56
N ALA A 5 -14.54 43.96 -8.76
CA ALA A 5 -14.72 42.53 -8.95
C ALA A 5 -13.42 41.82 -8.55
N TYR A 6 -13.48 40.98 -7.52
CA TYR A 6 -12.41 40.05 -7.22
C TYR A 6 -12.62 38.81 -8.08
N SER A 7 -11.89 38.73 -9.20
CA SER A 7 -11.66 37.46 -9.87
C SER A 7 -10.56 36.73 -9.11
N THR A 8 -10.89 35.61 -8.47
CA THR A 8 -9.91 34.63 -8.01
C THR A 8 -9.96 33.42 -8.92
N SER A 9 -9.40 33.59 -10.11
CA SER A 9 -8.82 32.48 -10.87
C SER A 9 -7.64 31.90 -10.09
N ALA A 10 -7.87 30.85 -9.31
CA ALA A 10 -6.80 30.06 -8.72
C ALA A 10 -7.14 28.57 -8.82
N ASN A 11 -7.21 28.06 -10.04
CA ASN A 11 -7.11 26.62 -10.27
C ASN A 11 -5.63 26.21 -10.15
N ARG A 12 -5.04 26.38 -8.96
CA ARG A 12 -3.79 25.71 -8.60
C ARG A 12 -4.21 24.30 -8.22
N THR A 13 -4.07 23.35 -9.13
CA THR A 13 -4.06 21.92 -8.77
C THR A 13 -2.98 21.75 -7.70
N GLN A 14 -3.39 21.69 -6.45
CA GLN A 14 -2.49 21.54 -5.31
C GLN A 14 -1.85 20.17 -5.46
N LYS A 15 -0.61 20.14 -5.95
CA LYS A 15 0.15 18.90 -6.12
C LYS A 15 0.37 18.32 -4.74
N LEU A 16 -0.15 17.11 -4.49
CA LEU A 16 0.09 16.41 -3.23
C LEU A 16 1.59 16.25 -3.02
N ASP A 17 2.06 16.57 -1.82
CA ASP A 17 3.44 16.33 -1.44
C ASP A 17 3.68 14.81 -1.36
N PRO A 18 4.77 14.28 -1.95
CA PRO A 18 5.05 12.85 -1.95
C PRO A 18 5.23 12.28 -0.54
N TYR A 19 5.83 13.04 0.38
CA TYR A 19 5.99 12.62 1.77
C TYR A 19 4.65 12.60 2.51
N PHE A 20 3.70 13.48 2.17
CA PHE A 20 2.34 13.39 2.70
C PHE A 20 1.68 12.06 2.34
N ILE A 21 1.82 11.61 1.09
CA ILE A 21 1.29 10.31 0.65
C ILE A 21 1.99 9.17 1.40
N THR A 22 3.32 9.24 1.55
CA THR A 22 4.09 8.24 2.31
C THR A 22 3.63 8.17 3.76
N GLY A 23 3.45 9.31 4.43
CA GLY A 23 2.96 9.36 5.81
C GLY A 23 1.55 8.79 5.95
N LEU A 24 0.65 9.17 5.05
CA LEU A 24 -0.71 8.62 5.03
C LEU A 24 -0.70 7.10 4.84
N VAL A 25 0.18 6.58 3.98
CA VAL A 25 0.30 5.14 3.74
C VAL A 25 0.91 4.43 4.93
N ASP A 26 1.87 5.02 5.63
CA ASP A 26 2.38 4.50 6.91
C ASP A 26 1.25 4.36 7.96
N GLY A 27 0.25 5.25 7.94
CA GLY A 27 -0.91 5.18 8.83
C GLY A 27 -2.05 4.26 8.37
N GLU A 28 -2.50 4.39 7.12
CA GLU A 28 -3.78 3.85 6.63
C GLU A 28 -3.61 2.90 5.42
N GLY A 29 -2.39 2.79 4.90
CA GLY A 29 -2.09 1.97 3.74
C GLY A 29 -1.70 0.53 4.11
N TYR A 30 -1.77 -0.35 3.12
CA TYR A 30 -1.38 -1.74 3.27
C TYR A 30 -0.84 -2.35 1.97
N PHE A 31 0.05 -3.33 2.13
CA PHE A 31 0.57 -4.17 1.06
C PHE A 31 0.11 -5.61 1.32
N CYS A 32 -0.50 -6.21 0.31
CA CYS A 32 -1.09 -7.52 0.39
C CYS A 32 -0.45 -8.47 -0.61
N ILE A 33 0.00 -9.61 -0.10
CA ILE A 33 0.35 -10.79 -0.89
C ILE A 33 -0.71 -11.85 -0.53
N SER A 34 -1.40 -12.40 -1.52
CA SER A 34 -2.34 -13.51 -1.29
C SER A 34 -2.02 -14.68 -2.20
N ILE A 35 -2.19 -15.88 -1.67
CA ILE A 35 -1.98 -17.13 -2.40
C ILE A 35 -3.27 -17.92 -2.23
N CYS A 36 -3.97 -18.17 -3.33
CA CYS A 36 -5.25 -18.87 -3.34
C CYS A 36 -5.22 -20.08 -4.27
N LYS A 37 -6.02 -21.09 -3.96
CA LYS A 37 -6.21 -22.24 -4.84
C LYS A 37 -6.84 -21.77 -6.15
N ASN A 38 -6.27 -22.21 -7.26
CA ASN A 38 -6.82 -21.99 -8.59
C ASN A 38 -6.46 -23.17 -9.49
N SER A 39 -7.44 -24.07 -9.71
CA SER A 39 -7.28 -25.28 -10.52
C SER A 39 -6.96 -25.02 -11.99
N ARG A 40 -7.16 -23.78 -12.48
CA ARG A 40 -6.78 -23.39 -13.85
C ARG A 40 -5.29 -23.06 -13.99
N LYS A 41 -4.55 -22.97 -12.88
CA LYS A 41 -3.10 -22.72 -12.88
C LYS A 41 -2.36 -24.05 -12.82
N ARG A 42 -1.20 -24.12 -13.50
CA ARG A 42 -0.35 -25.32 -13.58
C ARG A 42 -0.02 -25.93 -12.21
N LEU A 43 0.28 -25.08 -11.23
CA LEU A 43 0.61 -25.51 -9.87
C LEU A 43 -0.62 -25.65 -8.96
N GLY A 44 -1.84 -25.36 -9.45
CA GLY A 44 -3.05 -25.32 -8.63
C GLY A 44 -3.16 -24.09 -7.72
N TRP A 45 -2.22 -23.15 -7.80
CA TRP A 45 -2.15 -21.95 -6.97
C TRP A 45 -2.00 -20.67 -7.79
N GLN A 46 -2.57 -19.58 -7.28
CA GLN A 46 -2.44 -18.24 -7.83
C GLN A 46 -1.93 -17.28 -6.76
N THR A 47 -0.82 -16.61 -7.07
CA THR A 47 -0.32 -15.47 -6.30
C THR A 47 -0.97 -14.17 -6.80
N ASN A 48 -1.47 -13.35 -5.88
CA ASN A 48 -1.92 -12.00 -6.15
C ASN A 48 -1.17 -11.01 -5.26
N SER A 49 -0.96 -9.81 -5.80
CA SER A 49 -0.31 -8.69 -5.14
C SER A 49 -1.21 -7.47 -5.25
N LEU A 50 -1.43 -6.77 -4.13
CA LEU A 50 -2.27 -5.58 -4.09
C LEU A 50 -1.68 -4.55 -3.12
N PHE A 51 -1.68 -3.29 -3.54
CA PHE A 51 -1.51 -2.12 -2.68
C PHE A 51 -2.87 -1.47 -2.46
N GLY A 52 -3.15 -0.98 -1.26
CA GLY A 52 -4.39 -0.25 -1.01
C GLY A 52 -4.33 0.73 0.15
N ILE A 53 -5.30 1.65 0.12
CA ILE A 53 -5.57 2.64 1.17
C ILE A 53 -7.08 2.60 1.44
N GLY A 54 -7.46 2.26 2.66
CA GLY A 54 -8.86 2.21 3.09
C GLY A 54 -9.21 3.45 3.91
N LEU A 55 -10.21 4.23 3.50
CA LEU A 55 -10.65 5.40 4.25
C LEU A 55 -12.16 5.43 4.51
N HIS A 56 -12.61 6.09 5.59
CA HIS A 56 -14.03 6.43 5.74
C HIS A 56 -14.55 7.21 4.52
N LYS A 57 -15.79 6.97 4.09
CA LYS A 57 -16.41 7.52 2.86
C LYS A 57 -16.37 9.04 2.75
N LYS A 58 -16.31 9.74 3.88
CA LYS A 58 -16.19 11.22 3.95
C LYS A 58 -14.86 11.73 3.38
N ASP A 59 -13.82 10.90 3.42
CA ASP A 59 -12.45 11.23 2.98
C ASP A 59 -12.17 10.68 1.57
N ARG A 60 -13.22 10.40 0.78
CA ARG A 60 -13.10 9.90 -0.60
C ARG A 60 -12.29 10.85 -1.49
N ALA A 61 -12.45 12.17 -1.33
CA ALA A 61 -11.71 13.16 -2.09
C ALA A 61 -10.18 12.99 -1.93
N THR A 62 -9.71 12.59 -0.75
CA THR A 62 -8.29 12.28 -0.51
C THR A 62 -7.82 11.12 -1.37
N LEU A 63 -8.63 10.06 -1.51
CA LEU A 63 -8.30 8.94 -2.38
C LEU A 63 -8.29 9.34 -3.86
N GLU A 64 -9.19 10.23 -4.29
CA GLU A 64 -9.24 10.74 -5.65
C GLU A 64 -8.00 11.60 -5.98
N LEU A 65 -7.53 12.42 -5.02
CA LEU A 65 -6.28 13.16 -5.16
C LEU A 65 -5.05 12.24 -5.26
N ILE A 66 -5.01 11.16 -4.46
CA ILE A 66 -3.93 10.16 -4.52
C ILE A 66 -3.97 9.42 -5.86
N GLN A 67 -5.16 9.04 -6.32
CA GLN A 67 -5.33 8.41 -7.63
C GLN A 67 -4.83 9.34 -8.74
N ALA A 68 -5.17 10.63 -8.70
CA ALA A 68 -4.69 11.62 -9.65
C ALA A 68 -3.17 11.81 -9.58
N TYR A 69 -2.58 11.81 -8.37
CA TYR A 69 -1.13 11.86 -8.17
C TYR A 69 -0.41 10.69 -8.86
N PHE A 70 -0.98 9.49 -8.78
CA PHE A 70 -0.47 8.31 -9.49
C PHE A 70 -0.98 8.20 -10.94
N ASN A 71 -1.22 9.34 -11.61
CA ASN A 71 -1.64 9.42 -13.02
C ASN A 71 -2.90 8.61 -13.35
N GLY A 72 -3.83 8.50 -12.41
CA GLY A 72 -5.11 7.84 -12.60
C GLY A 72 -5.09 6.32 -12.49
N ILE A 73 -3.96 5.69 -12.11
CA ILE A 73 -3.90 4.23 -11.96
C ILE A 73 -4.77 3.73 -10.80
N GLY A 74 -5.03 2.43 -10.74
CA GLY A 74 -5.84 1.83 -9.68
C GLY A 74 -7.32 2.18 -9.77
N ARG A 75 -8.07 1.80 -8.73
CA ARG A 75 -9.53 1.99 -8.68
C ARG A 75 -9.97 2.38 -7.28
N ILE A 76 -11.07 3.13 -7.20
CA ILE A 76 -11.74 3.49 -5.95
C ILE A 76 -13.11 2.84 -5.91
N HIS A 77 -13.39 2.01 -4.89
CA HIS A 77 -14.70 1.41 -4.69
C HIS A 77 -15.18 1.54 -3.24
N ARG A 78 -16.47 1.27 -3.00
CA ARG A 78 -17.02 1.12 -1.65
C ARG A 78 -16.45 -0.13 -1.00
N HIS A 79 -16.10 -0.07 0.27
CA HIS A 79 -15.55 -1.19 1.03
C HIS A 79 -16.32 -1.31 2.35
N GLY A 80 -17.42 -2.06 2.37
CA GLY A 80 -18.38 -2.04 3.48
C GLY A 80 -19.28 -0.80 3.48
N LYS A 81 -19.96 -0.55 4.60
CA LYS A 81 -21.01 0.47 4.71
C LYS A 81 -20.47 1.90 4.70
N ASP A 82 -19.43 2.15 5.48
CA ASP A 82 -18.93 3.51 5.76
C ASP A 82 -17.50 3.77 5.28
N TYR A 83 -16.90 2.82 4.55
CA TYR A 83 -15.55 2.95 4.03
C TYR A 83 -15.51 2.87 2.49
N VAL A 84 -14.49 3.49 1.94
CA VAL A 84 -14.07 3.47 0.54
C VAL A 84 -12.61 3.05 0.48
N GLN A 85 -12.22 2.44 -0.61
CA GLN A 85 -10.87 1.91 -0.78
C GLN A 85 -10.32 2.29 -2.14
N TYR A 86 -9.11 2.83 -2.14
CA TYR A 86 -8.25 2.91 -3.30
C TYR A 86 -7.37 1.66 -3.33
N PHE A 87 -7.28 0.99 -4.47
CA PHE A 87 -6.39 -0.16 -4.62
C PHE A 87 -5.76 -0.25 -6.01
N VAL A 88 -4.58 -0.87 -6.04
CA VAL A 88 -3.78 -1.11 -7.24
C VAL A 88 -3.35 -2.58 -7.25
N CYS A 89 -3.62 -3.29 -8.34
CA CYS A 89 -3.31 -4.73 -8.46
C CYS A 89 -2.63 -5.14 -9.77
N SER A 90 -2.60 -4.26 -10.78
CA SER A 90 -1.94 -4.59 -12.05
C SER A 90 -0.43 -4.51 -11.89
N ARG A 91 0.32 -5.42 -12.53
CA ARG A 91 1.80 -5.46 -12.42
C ARG A 91 2.44 -4.14 -12.88
N LYS A 92 1.90 -3.55 -13.95
CA LYS A 92 2.37 -2.29 -14.52
C LYS A 92 2.18 -1.13 -13.52
N ASP A 93 1.01 -1.05 -12.91
CA ASP A 93 0.69 0.05 -12.00
C ASP A 93 1.42 -0.12 -10.66
N LEU A 94 1.58 -1.36 -10.18
CA LEU A 94 2.36 -1.65 -8.97
C LEU A 94 3.83 -1.26 -9.10
N ALA A 95 4.40 -1.25 -10.31
CA ALA A 95 5.76 -0.74 -10.53
C ALA A 95 5.87 0.77 -10.21
N LEU A 96 4.81 1.55 -10.46
CA LEU A 96 4.77 2.97 -10.11
C LEU A 96 4.65 3.17 -8.59
N ILE A 97 3.90 2.29 -7.91
CA ILE A 97 3.81 2.27 -6.45
C ILE A 97 5.17 1.96 -5.82
N ILE A 98 5.89 0.95 -6.34
CA ILE A 98 7.25 0.63 -5.90
C ILE A 98 8.18 1.83 -6.10
N ALA A 99 8.19 2.43 -7.29
CA ALA A 99 9.05 3.56 -7.60
C ALA A 99 8.83 4.74 -6.63
N HIS A 100 7.58 5.02 -6.25
CA HIS A 100 7.28 6.05 -5.25
C HIS A 100 7.89 5.72 -3.88
N PHE A 101 7.69 4.51 -3.36
CA PHE A 101 8.21 4.16 -2.03
C PHE A 101 9.71 3.87 -2.00
N ASP A 102 10.33 3.59 -3.13
CA ASP A 102 11.79 3.59 -3.26
C ASP A 102 12.36 5.01 -3.14
N GLN A 103 11.68 6.01 -3.73
CA GLN A 103 12.08 7.42 -3.68
C GLN A 103 11.70 8.11 -2.37
N TYR A 104 10.55 7.74 -1.78
CA TYR A 104 9.99 8.31 -0.56
C TYR A 104 9.68 7.19 0.45
N PRO A 105 10.71 6.65 1.12
CA PRO A 105 10.59 5.45 1.94
C PRO A 105 9.61 5.59 3.10
N LEU A 106 8.84 4.53 3.31
CA LEU A 106 8.07 4.33 4.54
C LEU A 106 9.03 4.23 5.73
N ILE A 107 8.62 4.72 6.89
CA ILE A 107 9.47 4.73 8.09
C ILE A 107 8.92 3.88 9.23
N THR A 108 7.68 3.40 9.14
CA THR A 108 7.13 2.46 10.13
C THR A 108 7.51 1.01 9.78
N GLN A 109 7.13 0.06 10.64
CA GLN A 109 7.27 -1.38 10.38
C GLN A 109 6.57 -1.85 9.10
N LYS A 110 5.68 -1.04 8.52
CA LYS A 110 5.08 -1.26 7.20
C LYS A 110 6.10 -1.25 6.07
N ARG A 111 7.25 -0.58 6.26
CA ARG A 111 8.37 -0.66 5.33
C ARG A 111 8.82 -2.10 5.13
N ALA A 112 8.89 -2.91 6.19
CA ALA A 112 9.25 -4.31 6.05
C ALA A 112 8.22 -5.09 5.20
N ASP A 113 6.92 -4.81 5.34
CA ASP A 113 5.89 -5.40 4.46
C ASP A 113 6.05 -4.94 3.01
N PHE A 114 6.39 -3.66 2.79
CA PHE A 114 6.68 -3.12 1.46
C PHE A 114 7.89 -3.81 0.80
N GLU A 115 8.99 -3.99 1.52
CA GLU A 115 10.19 -4.67 0.97
C GLU A 115 9.88 -6.13 0.58
N LEU A 116 9.15 -6.85 1.44
CA LEU A 116 8.71 -8.22 1.16
C LEU A 116 7.71 -8.28 -0.02
N PHE A 117 6.83 -7.28 -0.12
CA PHE A 117 5.92 -7.11 -1.25
C PHE A 117 6.68 -6.85 -2.57
N LYS A 118 7.71 -5.99 -2.54
CA LYS A 118 8.58 -5.70 -3.68
C LYS A 118 9.32 -6.96 -4.15
N GLN A 119 9.93 -7.72 -3.25
CA GLN A 119 10.59 -9.00 -3.57
C GLN A 119 9.63 -9.99 -4.25
N THR A 120 8.39 -10.07 -3.75
CA THR A 120 7.35 -10.91 -4.36
C THR A 120 7.05 -10.49 -5.80
N LEU A 121 6.93 -9.18 -6.06
CA LEU A 121 6.70 -8.67 -7.41
C LEU A 121 7.87 -8.94 -8.35
N GLU A 122 9.12 -8.92 -7.87
CA GLU A 122 10.28 -9.29 -8.67
C GLU A 122 10.24 -10.77 -9.12
N LEU A 123 9.85 -11.69 -8.22
CA LEU A 123 9.63 -13.11 -8.56
C LEU A 123 8.48 -13.27 -9.58
N ILE A 124 7.43 -12.46 -9.44
CA ILE A 124 6.30 -12.46 -10.37
C ILE A 124 6.72 -11.96 -11.76
N ASN A 125 7.52 -10.90 -11.82
CA ASN A 125 8.00 -10.28 -13.05
C ASN A 125 8.95 -11.20 -13.82
N ARG A 126 9.82 -11.93 -13.10
CA ARG A 126 10.70 -12.98 -13.66
C ARG A 126 9.97 -14.28 -14.01
N LYS A 127 8.66 -14.35 -13.78
CA LYS A 127 7.82 -15.55 -13.95
C LYS A 127 8.22 -16.74 -13.08
N GLU A 128 9.08 -16.54 -12.07
CA GLU A 128 9.54 -17.60 -11.15
C GLU A 128 8.38 -18.20 -10.34
N HIS A 129 7.36 -17.39 -10.00
CA HIS A 129 6.12 -17.83 -9.35
C HIS A 129 5.37 -18.97 -10.07
N LEU A 130 5.71 -19.28 -11.32
CA LEU A 130 5.14 -20.39 -12.08
C LEU A 130 5.84 -21.72 -11.80
N THR A 131 6.92 -21.74 -11.02
CA THR A 131 7.68 -22.93 -10.62
C THR A 131 7.41 -23.27 -9.15
N GLU A 132 7.62 -24.53 -8.76
CA GLU A 132 7.46 -24.95 -7.36
C GLU A 132 8.44 -24.21 -6.44
N GLU A 133 9.68 -24.03 -6.87
CA GLU A 133 10.70 -23.27 -6.15
C GLU A 133 10.27 -21.81 -5.95
N GLY A 134 9.84 -21.14 -7.01
CA GLY A 134 9.37 -19.76 -6.93
C GLY A 134 8.09 -19.59 -6.10
N LEU A 135 7.16 -20.55 -6.16
CA LEU A 135 5.98 -20.56 -5.29
C LEU A 135 6.40 -20.73 -3.82
N THR A 136 7.36 -21.61 -3.55
CA THR A 136 7.92 -21.83 -2.20
C THR A 136 8.58 -20.57 -1.65
N LYS A 137 9.38 -19.87 -2.47
CA LYS A 137 9.96 -18.56 -2.11
C LYS A 137 8.87 -17.55 -1.75
N ILE A 138 7.80 -17.47 -2.53
CA ILE A 138 6.68 -16.56 -2.26
C ILE A 138 5.92 -16.95 -0.98
N LEU A 139 5.75 -18.25 -0.70
CA LEU A 139 5.16 -18.73 0.55
C LEU A 139 6.03 -18.34 1.76
N SER A 140 7.35 -18.52 1.68
CA SER A 140 8.29 -18.08 2.71
C SER A 140 8.23 -16.58 2.96
N ILE A 141 8.10 -15.77 1.90
CA ILE A 141 7.89 -14.32 2.01
C ILE A 141 6.54 -14.03 2.69
N ARG A 142 5.47 -14.67 2.21
CA ARG A 142 4.10 -14.46 2.72
C ARG A 142 3.99 -14.83 4.20
N ALA A 143 4.73 -15.83 4.66
CA ALA A 143 4.77 -16.25 6.05
C ALA A 143 5.30 -15.14 7.00
N SER A 144 6.10 -14.20 6.49
CA SER A 144 6.71 -13.10 7.26
C SER A 144 5.95 -11.76 7.15
N VAL A 145 4.86 -11.73 6.39
CA VAL A 145 4.03 -10.54 6.15
C VAL A 145 2.74 -10.61 6.96
N ASN A 146 2.38 -9.52 7.64
CA ASN A 146 1.16 -9.39 8.45
C ASN A 146 0.95 -10.60 9.38
N ASN A 147 -0.16 -11.32 9.23
CA ASN A 147 -0.55 -12.46 10.07
C ASN A 147 0.05 -13.80 9.61
N GLY A 148 1.02 -13.80 8.68
CA GLY A 148 1.61 -15.04 8.15
C GLY A 148 0.62 -15.90 7.37
N LEU A 149 0.95 -17.18 7.18
CA LEU A 149 0.16 -18.11 6.37
C LEU A 149 -1.22 -18.40 7.00
N SER A 150 -2.26 -18.51 6.17
CA SER A 150 -3.55 -19.05 6.59
C SER A 150 -3.45 -20.55 6.90
N ASP A 151 -4.41 -21.09 7.64
CA ASP A 151 -4.38 -22.51 8.03
C ASP A 151 -4.47 -23.46 6.82
N ASP A 152 -5.19 -23.06 5.77
CA ASP A 152 -5.20 -23.77 4.48
C ASP A 152 -3.81 -23.85 3.85
N LEU A 153 -3.03 -22.76 3.93
CA LEU A 153 -1.68 -22.70 3.38
C LEU A 153 -0.69 -23.48 4.26
N LYS A 154 -0.84 -23.43 5.59
CA LYS A 154 -0.03 -24.27 6.50
C LYS A 154 -0.28 -25.75 6.27
N THR A 155 -1.54 -26.13 6.03
CA THR A 155 -1.90 -27.52 5.75
C THR A 155 -1.34 -27.97 4.40
N ALA A 156 -1.43 -27.14 3.37
CA ALA A 156 -0.91 -27.46 2.05
C ALA A 156 0.63 -27.44 1.96
N PHE A 157 1.28 -26.60 2.77
CA PHE A 157 2.72 -26.37 2.75
C PHE A 157 3.28 -26.36 4.19
N PRO A 158 3.38 -27.53 4.85
CA PRO A 158 3.72 -27.62 6.27
C PRO A 158 5.18 -27.23 6.60
N ASN A 159 6.08 -27.30 5.62
CA ASN A 159 7.52 -27.12 5.82
C ASN A 159 8.02 -25.73 5.38
N ILE A 160 7.14 -24.73 5.31
CA ILE A 160 7.54 -23.38 4.92
C ILE A 160 8.28 -22.70 6.07
N ILE A 161 9.52 -22.33 5.79
CA ILE A 161 10.34 -21.51 6.69
C ILE A 161 10.14 -20.04 6.31
N PRO A 162 9.67 -19.18 7.23
CA PRO A 162 9.51 -17.75 6.98
C PRO A 162 10.86 -17.08 6.69
N VAL A 163 10.88 -16.12 5.77
CA VAL A 163 12.08 -15.28 5.54
C VAL A 163 12.32 -14.35 6.73
N ALA A 164 13.57 -13.94 6.96
CA ALA A 164 13.87 -12.91 7.95
C ALA A 164 13.15 -11.60 7.59
N ARG A 165 12.43 -11.02 8.56
CA ARG A 165 11.75 -9.74 8.36
C ARG A 165 12.80 -8.60 8.40
N PRO A 166 12.84 -7.71 7.40
CA PRO A 166 13.75 -6.57 7.41
C PRO A 166 13.59 -5.73 8.68
N GLN A 167 14.72 -5.33 9.27
CA GLN A 167 14.71 -4.39 10.39
C GLN A 167 14.47 -2.97 9.87
N VAL A 168 13.62 -2.22 10.56
CA VAL A 168 13.27 -0.85 10.20
C VAL A 168 13.60 0.05 11.38
N GLU A 169 14.53 0.98 11.16
CA GLU A 169 14.89 2.01 12.13
C GLU A 169 14.17 3.32 11.80
N LEU A 170 13.68 3.98 12.85
CA LEU A 170 13.08 5.30 12.69
C LEU A 170 14.18 6.34 12.40
N PRO A 171 13.97 7.24 11.43
CA PRO A 171 14.94 8.29 11.14
C PRO A 171 15.00 9.29 12.30
N ILE A 172 16.19 9.87 12.51
CA ILE A 172 16.42 10.93 13.51
C ILE A 172 15.57 12.18 13.20
N TYR A 173 15.39 12.48 11.91
CA TYR A 173 14.59 13.60 11.44
C TYR A 173 13.35 13.10 10.70
N ILE A 174 12.18 13.59 11.12
CA ILE A 174 10.90 13.28 10.48
C ILE A 174 10.47 14.45 9.60
N ASN A 175 10.23 14.17 8.32
CA ASN A 175 9.72 15.17 7.38
C ASN A 175 8.33 15.67 7.84
N PRO A 176 8.09 17.00 7.90
CA PRO A 176 6.82 17.55 8.39
C PRO A 176 5.62 17.19 7.51
N HIS A 177 5.79 17.05 6.19
CA HIS A 177 4.73 16.58 5.29
C HIS A 177 4.40 15.12 5.53
N TRP A 178 5.41 14.27 5.80
CA TRP A 178 5.18 12.90 6.25
C TRP A 178 4.36 12.88 7.54
N LEU A 179 4.74 13.69 8.53
CA LEU A 179 4.03 13.76 9.80
C LEU A 179 2.57 14.21 9.60
N ALA A 180 2.34 15.21 8.74
CA ALA A 180 1.00 15.65 8.39
C ALA A 180 0.16 14.53 7.74
N GLY A 181 0.74 13.77 6.80
CA GLY A 181 0.09 12.62 6.18
C GLY A 181 -0.28 11.54 7.19
N PHE A 182 0.67 11.19 8.06
CA PHE A 182 0.49 10.18 9.10
C PHE A 182 -0.56 10.59 10.14
N ALA A 183 -0.59 11.87 10.51
CA ALA A 183 -1.52 12.41 11.50
C ALA A 183 -2.92 12.72 10.93
N SER A 184 -3.09 12.75 9.60
CA SER A 184 -4.32 13.17 8.92
C SER A 184 -5.58 12.38 9.33
N ARG A 185 -5.42 11.26 10.05
CA ARG A 185 -6.51 10.39 10.50
C ARG A 185 -6.47 9.99 11.98
N ARG A 186 -5.56 10.54 12.79
CA ARG A 186 -5.74 10.47 14.26
C ARG A 186 -6.66 11.59 14.72
N LYS A 187 -7.96 11.37 14.57
CA LYS A 187 -8.99 12.17 15.26
C LYS A 187 -9.08 11.85 16.77
N LEU A 188 -7.98 11.44 17.41
CA LEU A 188 -7.93 10.99 18.80
C LEU A 188 -6.64 11.40 19.55
N LEU A 189 -5.90 12.39 19.07
CA LEU A 189 -4.75 12.92 19.84
C LEU A 189 -4.79 14.44 20.04
N LEU A 190 -5.86 15.11 19.61
CA LEU A 190 -6.10 16.52 19.92
C LEU A 190 -7.36 16.76 20.78
N ASP A 191 -8.19 15.74 21.01
CA ASP A 191 -9.30 15.80 21.97
C ASP A 191 -8.92 15.27 23.38
N LEU A 192 -7.63 15.02 23.63
CA LEU A 192 -7.08 14.61 24.93
C LEU A 192 -5.95 15.53 25.44
N LEU A 193 -5.77 16.70 24.81
CA LEU A 193 -4.80 17.70 25.26
C LEU A 193 -5.37 19.12 25.38
N PHE A 194 -6.70 19.27 25.39
CA PHE A 194 -7.40 20.45 25.92
C PHE A 194 -8.73 20.03 26.57
#